data_AF-B8FNE7-F1
#
_entry.id   AF-B8FNE7-F1
#
_cell.length_a   1.000
_cell.length_b   1.000
_cell.length_c   1.000
_cell.angle_alpha   90.00
_cell.angle_beta   90.00
_cell.angle_gamma   90.00
#
_symmetry.space_group_name_H-M   'P 1'
#
loop_
_entity.id
_entity.type
_entity.pdbx_description
1 polymer ?
#
loop_
_entity_poly.entity_id
_entity_poly.type
_entity_poly.pdbx_seq_one_letter_code
_entity_poly.pdbx_strand_id
1 'polypeptide(L)'
;MKKIIIVAILTAGLLLPSLAFCTGARSMPRDGWWRRPSVAQAIKLTDEEKAKLEAAYIQSQRTRLDLKAAAEKEQFELEVLLESASDKEVMAQYAKMNETRDKLGEEMFRFILETRQIIGKERFKQIKDMAKQWRKDARTRSYRNQQWGSDPQLSQPNPAKPGAQQAAPSSAQ
;
A
#
# COMPACT_ATOMS: atom_id res chain seq x y z
N MET A 1 -11.16 33.65 -8.56
CA MET A 1 -10.20 33.20 -7.53
C MET A 1 -10.84 32.30 -6.47
N LYS A 2 -11.90 32.70 -5.74
CA LYS A 2 -12.61 31.81 -4.78
C LYS A 2 -13.15 30.50 -5.39
N LYS A 3 -13.66 30.55 -6.63
CA LYS A 3 -14.16 29.37 -7.37
C LYS A 3 -13.07 28.36 -7.73
N ILE A 4 -11.86 28.84 -8.07
CA ILE A 4 -10.69 28.00 -8.38
C ILE A 4 -10.15 27.34 -7.10
N ILE A 5 -10.28 28.00 -5.95
CA ILE A 5 -9.86 27.47 -4.65
C ILE A 5 -10.78 26.32 -4.19
N ILE A 6 -12.09 26.36 -4.50
CA ILE A 6 -13.01 25.27 -4.15
C ILE A 6 -12.73 24.01 -5.00
N VAL A 7 -12.48 24.18 -6.30
CA VAL A 7 -12.05 23.09 -7.20
C VAL A 7 -10.73 22.48 -6.70
N ALA A 8 -9.75 23.32 -6.35
CA ALA A 8 -8.46 22.86 -5.83
C ALA A 8 -8.57 22.11 -4.49
N ILE A 9 -9.49 22.48 -3.60
CA ILE A 9 -9.69 21.79 -2.30
C ILE A 9 -10.44 20.45 -2.49
N LEU A 10 -11.35 20.35 -3.45
CA LEU A 10 -12.02 19.08 -3.78
C LEU A 10 -11.10 18.11 -4.53
N THR A 11 -10.26 18.62 -5.45
CA THR A 11 -9.18 17.84 -6.06
C THR A 11 -8.00 17.60 -5.11
N ALA A 12 -7.86 18.33 -3.99
CA ALA A 12 -6.84 18.08 -2.96
C ALA A 12 -7.35 17.23 -1.79
N GLY A 13 -8.66 17.00 -1.69
CA GLY A 13 -9.23 15.86 -0.94
C GLY A 13 -8.78 14.50 -1.49
N LEU A 14 -8.16 14.49 -2.67
CA LEU A 14 -7.48 13.38 -3.35
C LEU A 14 -6.30 12.77 -2.58
N LEU A 15 -5.89 13.37 -1.45
CA LEU A 15 -4.90 12.80 -0.53
C LEU A 15 -5.42 12.64 0.89
N LEU A 16 -6.74 12.50 1.10
CA LEU A 16 -7.20 11.87 2.32
C LEU A 16 -7.20 10.35 2.14
N PRO A 17 -6.34 9.62 2.88
CA PRO A 17 -6.38 8.18 2.90
C PRO A 17 -7.69 7.76 3.59
N SER A 18 -8.76 7.63 2.83
CA SER A 18 -9.96 6.84 3.20
C SER A 18 -9.59 5.35 3.18
N LEU A 19 -8.52 5.02 3.89
CA LEU A 19 -8.10 3.72 4.39
C LEU A 19 -8.30 3.69 5.92
N ALA A 20 -9.29 4.44 6.42
CA ALA A 20 -10.05 4.01 7.58
C ALA A 20 -11.12 3.05 7.00
N PHE A 21 -11.29 1.80 7.42
CA PHE A 21 -10.96 1.18 8.68
C PHE A 21 -10.95 -0.34 8.52
N CYS A 22 -10.24 -0.89 7.53
CA CYS A 22 -9.89 -2.31 7.60
C CYS A 22 -8.58 -2.43 8.39
N THR A 23 -8.67 -2.39 9.72
CA THR A 23 -7.52 -2.58 10.64
C THR A 23 -6.75 -3.89 10.37
N GLY A 24 -7.39 -4.86 9.70
CA GLY A 24 -6.78 -6.08 9.15
C GLY A 24 -6.02 -5.91 7.83
N ALA A 25 -6.48 -5.06 6.91
CA ALA A 25 -5.89 -4.90 5.57
C ALA A 25 -4.54 -4.19 5.60
N ARG A 26 -4.38 -3.19 6.48
CA ARG A 26 -3.09 -2.50 6.72
C ARG A 26 -2.05 -3.40 7.40
N SER A 27 -2.49 -4.56 7.89
CA SER A 27 -1.63 -5.57 8.53
C SER A 27 -1.26 -6.73 7.60
N MET A 28 -1.78 -6.76 6.37
CA MET A 28 -1.34 -7.73 5.37
C MET A 28 -0.12 -7.17 4.63
N PRO A 29 0.88 -8.00 4.29
CA PRO A 29 1.95 -7.55 3.41
C PRO A 29 1.34 -7.00 2.11
N ARG A 30 1.88 -5.88 1.60
CA ARG A 30 1.51 -5.39 0.27
C ARG A 30 1.73 -6.51 -0.76
N ASP A 31 0.79 -6.58 -1.70
CA ASP A 31 0.71 -7.43 -2.90
C ASP A 31 1.87 -8.40 -3.19
N GLY A 32 1.52 -9.68 -3.37
CA GLY A 32 2.47 -10.69 -3.87
C GLY A 32 3.41 -11.29 -2.83
N TRP A 33 3.11 -11.21 -1.52
CA TRP A 33 3.96 -11.81 -0.49
C TRP A 33 4.15 -13.32 -0.65
N TRP A 34 3.19 -14.04 -1.25
CA TRP A 34 3.30 -15.47 -1.56
C TRP A 34 4.34 -15.76 -2.64
N ARG A 35 4.73 -14.76 -3.43
CA ARG A 35 5.79 -14.86 -4.44
C ARG A 35 7.18 -14.74 -3.83
N ARG A 36 7.30 -14.27 -2.58
CA ARG A 36 8.58 -14.14 -1.88
C ARG A 36 8.98 -15.51 -1.34
N PRO A 37 10.08 -16.13 -1.80
CA PRO A 37 10.46 -17.47 -1.39
C PRO A 37 10.61 -17.61 0.13
N SER A 38 11.18 -16.60 0.79
CA SER A 38 11.35 -16.58 2.25
C SER A 38 10.04 -16.63 3.03
N VAL A 39 8.98 -15.99 2.51
CA VAL A 39 7.66 -15.98 3.16
C VAL A 39 6.92 -17.28 2.88
N ALA A 40 6.92 -17.72 1.61
CA ALA A 40 6.28 -18.95 1.19
C ALA A 40 6.86 -20.18 1.92
N GLN A 41 8.19 -20.25 2.07
CA GLN A 41 8.86 -21.31 2.81
C GLN A 41 8.54 -21.27 4.31
N ALA A 42 8.56 -20.07 4.92
CA ALA A 42 8.31 -19.90 6.35
C ALA A 42 6.93 -20.44 6.79
N ILE A 43 5.92 -20.32 5.92
CA ILE A 43 4.56 -20.83 6.21
C ILE A 43 4.25 -22.15 5.48
N LYS A 44 5.23 -22.77 4.82
CA LYS A 44 5.07 -24.02 4.07
C LYS A 44 3.92 -23.95 3.05
N LEU A 45 3.93 -22.92 2.21
CA LEU A 45 2.91 -22.71 1.19
C LEU A 45 3.11 -23.71 0.04
N THR A 46 2.07 -24.48 -0.29
CA THR A 46 2.12 -25.44 -1.41
C THR A 46 2.00 -24.72 -2.75
N ASP A 47 2.39 -25.38 -3.84
CA ASP A 47 2.27 -24.80 -5.18
C ASP A 47 0.80 -24.66 -5.61
N GLU A 48 -0.07 -25.56 -5.15
CA GLU A 48 -1.51 -25.43 -5.33
C GLU A 48 -2.07 -24.19 -4.60
N GLU A 49 -1.65 -23.95 -3.36
CA GLU A 49 -2.05 -22.76 -2.59
C GLU A 49 -1.53 -21.47 -3.23
N LYS A 50 -0.29 -21.46 -3.73
CA LYS A 50 0.25 -20.33 -4.49
C LYS A 50 -0.58 -20.03 -5.73
N ALA A 51 -0.96 -21.07 -6.49
CA ALA A 51 -1.77 -20.91 -7.69
C ALA A 51 -3.16 -20.33 -7.36
N LYS A 52 -3.81 -20.83 -6.29
CA LYS A 52 -5.10 -20.31 -5.81
C LYS A 52 -4.99 -18.84 -5.37
N LEU A 53 -3.95 -18.49 -4.61
CA LEU A 53 -3.71 -17.11 -4.18
C LEU A 53 -3.46 -16.17 -5.35
N GLU A 54 -2.71 -16.64 -6.35
CA GLU A 54 -2.43 -15.88 -7.55
C GLU A 54 -3.70 -15.62 -8.36
N ALA A 55 -4.54 -16.64 -8.57
CA ALA A 55 -5.83 -16.50 -9.25
C ALA A 55 -6.77 -15.53 -8.52
N ALA A 56 -6.91 -15.69 -7.19
CA ALA A 56 -7.70 -14.80 -6.34
C ALA A 56 -7.22 -13.35 -6.42
N TYR A 57 -5.90 -13.15 -6.42
CA TYR A 57 -5.31 -11.81 -6.54
C TYR A 57 -5.60 -11.17 -7.89
N ILE A 58 -5.39 -11.89 -8.99
CA ILE A 58 -5.67 -11.39 -10.35
C ILE A 58 -7.14 -11.00 -10.48
N GLN A 59 -8.05 -11.86 -9.99
CA GLN A 59 -9.48 -11.59 -10.03
C GLN A 59 -9.83 -10.33 -9.23
N SER A 60 -9.33 -10.21 -8.00
CA SER A 60 -9.57 -9.03 -7.17
C SER A 60 -8.97 -7.75 -7.76
N GLN A 61 -7.80 -7.83 -8.41
CA GLN A 61 -7.21 -6.67 -9.10
C GLN A 61 -8.09 -6.20 -10.26
N ARG A 62 -8.66 -7.11 -11.06
CA ARG A 62 -9.59 -6.76 -12.15
C ARG A 62 -10.82 -6.04 -11.61
N THR A 63 -11.50 -6.64 -10.63
CA THR A 63 -12.68 -6.02 -10.01
C THR A 63 -12.36 -4.64 -9.42
N ARG A 64 -11.22 -4.49 -8.75
CA ARG A 64 -10.80 -3.20 -8.19
C ARG A 64 -10.47 -2.17 -9.25
N LEU A 65 -9.93 -2.57 -10.41
CA LEU A 65 -9.68 -1.65 -11.51
C LEU A 65 -11.00 -1.11 -12.06
N ASP A 66 -11.98 -1.97 -12.26
CA ASP A 66 -13.32 -1.60 -12.75
C ASP A 66 -14.02 -0.67 -11.75
N LEU A 67 -13.97 -0.97 -10.45
CA LEU A 67 -14.54 -0.14 -9.39
C LEU A 67 -13.86 1.23 -9.29
N LYS A 68 -12.54 1.32 -9.52
CA LYS A 68 -11.83 2.60 -9.57
C LYS A 68 -12.30 3.45 -10.74
N ALA A 69 -12.37 2.87 -11.93
CA ALA A 69 -12.87 3.56 -13.12
C ALA A 69 -14.31 4.05 -12.92
N ALA A 70 -15.16 3.22 -12.30
CA ALA A 70 -16.53 3.62 -11.93
C ALA A 70 -16.53 4.80 -10.94
N ALA A 71 -15.72 4.74 -9.88
CA ALA A 71 -15.64 5.83 -8.89
C ALA A 71 -15.13 7.15 -9.50
N GLU A 72 -14.17 7.07 -10.42
CA GLU A 72 -13.67 8.23 -11.18
C GLU A 72 -14.77 8.84 -12.06
N LYS A 73 -15.57 7.99 -12.71
CA LYS A 73 -16.75 8.46 -13.46
C LYS A 73 -17.75 9.17 -12.56
N GLU A 74 -18.15 8.56 -11.44
CA GLU A 74 -19.13 9.18 -10.53
C GLU A 74 -18.62 10.50 -9.93
N GLN A 75 -17.29 10.63 -9.76
CA GLN A 75 -16.66 11.88 -9.35
C GLN A 75 -16.75 12.97 -10.42
N PHE A 76 -16.52 12.61 -11.69
CA PHE A 76 -16.70 13.56 -12.79
C PHE A 76 -18.16 14.03 -12.90
N GLU A 77 -19.13 13.12 -12.80
CA GLU A 77 -20.54 13.51 -12.81
C GLU A 77 -20.91 14.41 -11.62
N LEU A 78 -20.30 14.19 -10.44
CA LEU A 78 -20.49 15.09 -9.29
C LEU A 78 -19.96 16.49 -9.57
N GLU A 79 -18.81 16.61 -10.24
CA GLU A 79 -18.23 17.89 -10.63
C GLU A 79 -19.15 18.65 -11.60
N VAL A 80 -19.72 17.95 -12.58
CA VAL A 80 -20.70 18.53 -13.52
C VAL A 80 -21.96 19.02 -12.78
N LEU A 81 -22.53 18.20 -11.88
CA LEU A 81 -23.75 18.57 -11.16
C LEU A 81 -23.56 19.73 -10.18
N LEU A 82 -22.36 19.89 -9.61
CA LEU A 82 -22.05 21.02 -8.71
C LEU A 82 -22.22 22.39 -9.38
N GLU A 83 -22.13 22.47 -10.71
CA GLU A 83 -22.24 23.74 -11.44
C GLU A 83 -23.68 24.13 -11.78
N SER A 84 -24.60 23.16 -11.92
CA SER A 84 -25.90 23.39 -12.54
C SER A 84 -27.10 22.74 -11.85
N ALA A 85 -26.90 21.82 -10.92
CA ALA A 85 -27.97 21.03 -10.31
C ALA A 85 -28.39 21.54 -8.92
N SER A 86 -29.51 21.03 -8.42
CA SER A 86 -29.97 21.33 -7.05
C SER A 86 -29.12 20.62 -5.99
N ASP A 87 -29.07 21.16 -4.78
CA ASP A 87 -28.37 20.56 -3.63
C ASP A 87 -28.78 19.09 -3.39
N LYS A 88 -30.06 18.76 -3.63
CA LYS A 88 -30.58 17.39 -3.49
C LYS A 88 -29.94 16.44 -4.50
N GLU A 89 -29.78 16.86 -5.75
CA GLU A 89 -29.18 16.06 -6.82
C GLU A 89 -27.68 15.89 -6.59
N VAL A 90 -26.99 16.95 -6.19
CA VAL A 90 -25.57 16.90 -5.81
C VAL A 90 -25.34 15.91 -4.67
N MET A 91 -26.16 15.96 -3.62
CA MET A 91 -26.03 15.04 -2.48
C MET A 91 -26.35 13.58 -2.86
N ALA A 92 -27.29 13.35 -3.77
CA ALA A 92 -27.57 12.01 -4.29
C ALA A 92 -26.38 11.45 -5.07
N GLN A 93 -25.76 12.27 -5.92
CA GLN A 93 -24.56 11.87 -6.68
C GLN A 93 -23.36 11.63 -5.77
N TYR A 94 -23.17 12.45 -4.74
CA TYR A 94 -22.14 12.24 -3.72
C TYR A 94 -22.32 10.90 -3.00
N ALA A 95 -23.55 10.52 -2.63
CA ALA A 95 -23.84 9.24 -2.01
C ALA A 95 -23.48 8.06 -2.93
N LYS A 96 -23.83 8.13 -4.22
CA LYS A 96 -23.50 7.11 -5.23
C LYS A 96 -21.99 6.94 -5.44
N MET A 97 -21.26 8.05 -5.50
CA MET A 97 -19.80 8.04 -5.56
C MET A 97 -19.19 7.35 -4.33
N ASN A 98 -19.69 7.64 -3.13
CA ASN A 98 -19.21 7.01 -1.90
C ASN A 98 -19.54 5.52 -1.85
N GLU A 99 -20.75 5.10 -2.24
CA GLU A 99 -21.10 3.68 -2.34
C GLU A 99 -20.14 2.92 -3.26
N THR A 100 -19.77 3.53 -4.40
CA THR A 100 -18.80 2.94 -5.33
C THR A 100 -17.40 2.82 -4.71
N ARG A 101 -17.00 3.81 -3.90
CA ARG A 101 -15.73 3.76 -3.15
C ARG A 101 -15.76 2.71 -2.04
N ASP A 102 -16.88 2.53 -1.37
CA ASP A 102 -17.02 1.51 -0.31
C ASP A 102 -16.83 0.10 -0.88
N LYS A 103 -17.34 -0.16 -2.08
CA LYS A 103 -17.14 -1.42 -2.81
C LYS A 103 -15.65 -1.74 -3.04
N LEU A 104 -14.77 -0.75 -3.16
CA LEU A 104 -13.31 -1.00 -3.23
C LEU A 104 -12.77 -1.59 -1.93
N GLY A 105 -13.24 -1.09 -0.79
CA GLY A 105 -12.89 -1.60 0.53
C GLY A 105 -13.42 -3.01 0.75
N GLU A 106 -14.67 -3.25 0.34
CA GLU A 106 -15.29 -4.57 0.39
C GLU A 106 -14.53 -5.60 -0.44
N GLU A 107 -14.15 -5.26 -1.68
CA GLU A 107 -13.40 -6.15 -2.56
C GLU A 107 -12.02 -6.47 -1.99
N MET A 108 -11.34 -5.48 -1.41
CA MET A 108 -10.09 -5.71 -0.68
C MET A 108 -10.30 -6.68 0.49
N PHE A 109 -11.38 -6.54 1.26
CA PHE A 109 -11.67 -7.42 2.38
C PHE A 109 -12.05 -8.84 1.93
N ARG A 110 -12.81 -8.96 0.83
CA ARG A 110 -13.15 -10.23 0.19
C ARG A 110 -11.90 -11.04 -0.16
N PHE A 111 -10.92 -10.42 -0.81
CA PHE A 111 -9.64 -11.05 -1.11
C PHE A 111 -8.88 -11.52 0.15
N ILE A 112 -8.93 -10.74 1.23
CA ILE A 112 -8.32 -11.13 2.52
C ILE A 112 -9.01 -12.37 3.10
N LEU A 113 -10.35 -12.43 3.03
CA LEU A 113 -11.12 -13.58 3.50
C LEU A 113 -10.81 -14.83 2.68
N GLU A 114 -10.75 -14.72 1.35
CA GLU A 114 -10.40 -15.81 0.45
C GLU A 114 -8.98 -16.31 0.71
N THR A 115 -8.02 -15.39 0.90
CA THR A 115 -6.66 -15.76 1.32
C THR A 115 -6.66 -16.59 2.61
N ARG A 116 -7.44 -16.17 3.62
CA ARG A 116 -7.57 -16.90 4.89
C ARG A 116 -8.20 -18.28 4.70
N GLN A 117 -9.10 -18.45 3.73
CA GLN A 117 -9.67 -19.76 3.39
C GLN A 117 -8.64 -20.67 2.71
N ILE A 118 -7.83 -20.13 1.80
CA ILE A 118 -6.81 -20.90 1.06
C ILE A 118 -5.72 -21.44 2.01
N ILE A 119 -5.15 -20.58 2.87
CA ILE A 119 -4.00 -20.98 3.70
C ILE A 119 -4.39 -21.43 5.12
N GLY A 120 -5.64 -21.21 5.53
CA GLY A 120 -6.12 -21.50 6.88
C GLY A 120 -5.77 -20.43 7.92
N LYS A 121 -6.49 -20.50 9.05
CA LYS A 121 -6.47 -19.46 10.11
C LYS A 121 -5.10 -19.29 10.77
N GLU A 122 -4.40 -20.39 11.05
CA GLU A 122 -3.12 -20.37 11.77
C GLU A 122 -1.99 -19.75 10.92
N ARG A 123 -1.83 -20.21 9.67
CA ARG A 123 -0.84 -19.63 8.75
C ARG A 123 -1.16 -18.18 8.40
N PHE A 124 -2.44 -17.83 8.31
CA PHE A 124 -2.87 -16.43 8.15
C PHE A 124 -2.45 -15.56 9.34
N LYS A 125 -2.56 -16.07 10.58
CA LYS A 125 -2.08 -15.38 11.77
C LYS A 125 -0.54 -15.20 11.74
N GLN A 126 0.21 -16.21 11.34
CA GLN A 126 1.67 -16.13 11.20
C GLN A 126 2.09 -14.99 10.26
N ILE A 127 1.44 -14.86 9.09
CA ILE A 127 1.71 -13.78 8.15
C ILE A 127 1.43 -12.40 8.77
N LYS A 128 0.33 -12.24 9.51
CA LYS A 128 0.01 -10.98 10.19
C LYS A 128 1.06 -10.60 11.22
N ASP A 129 1.57 -11.57 11.96
CA ASP A 129 2.60 -11.35 12.96
C ASP A 129 3.94 -10.97 12.31
N MET A 130 4.33 -11.65 11.22
CA MET A 130 5.50 -11.27 10.40
C MET A 130 5.36 -9.85 9.84
N ALA A 131 4.19 -9.50 9.29
CA ALA A 131 3.93 -8.17 8.77
C ALA A 131 3.94 -7.08 9.86
N LYS A 132 3.55 -7.41 11.09
CA LYS A 132 3.66 -6.51 12.25
C LYS A 132 5.13 -6.29 12.63
N GLN A 133 5.96 -7.33 12.59
CA GLN A 133 7.40 -7.23 12.85
C GLN A 133 8.09 -6.37 11.80
N TRP A 134 7.88 -6.64 10.51
CA TRP A 134 8.49 -5.84 9.42
C TRP A 134 8.15 -4.35 9.52
N ARG A 135 6.92 -4.01 9.93
CA ARG A 135 6.50 -2.62 10.16
C ARG A 135 7.20 -1.99 11.36
N LYS A 136 7.49 -2.76 12.41
CA LYS A 136 8.30 -2.26 13.54
C LYS A 136 9.72 -1.99 13.05
N ASP A 137 10.35 -2.96 12.39
CA ASP A 137 11.74 -2.87 11.93
C ASP A 137 11.96 -1.74 10.91
N ALA A 138 10.98 -1.51 10.02
CA ALA A 138 11.03 -0.39 9.08
C ALA A 138 11.00 0.96 9.79
N ARG A 139 10.18 1.10 10.85
CA ARG A 139 10.14 2.32 11.67
C ARG A 139 11.47 2.53 12.39
N THR A 140 12.01 1.51 13.06
CA THR A 140 13.30 1.63 13.76
C THR A 140 14.45 1.98 12.82
N ARG A 141 14.46 1.44 11.60
CA ARG A 141 15.44 1.80 10.57
C ARG A 141 15.30 3.25 10.10
N SER A 142 14.08 3.74 9.92
CA SER A 142 13.82 5.14 9.58
C SER A 142 14.35 6.09 10.65
N TYR A 143 14.12 5.78 11.94
CA TYR A 143 14.64 6.58 13.05
C TYR A 143 16.17 6.57 13.10
N ARG A 144 16.81 5.40 12.92
CA ARG A 144 18.27 5.29 12.89
C ARG A 144 18.90 6.10 11.74
N ASN A 145 18.32 6.04 10.54
CA ASN A 145 18.84 6.78 9.39
C ASN A 145 18.62 8.30 9.51
N GLN A 146 17.54 8.76 10.16
CA GLN A 146 17.35 10.19 10.47
C GLN A 146 18.32 10.70 11.53
N GLN A 147 18.61 9.90 12.55
CA GLN A 147 19.57 10.26 13.60
C GLN A 147 21.00 10.36 13.06
N TRP A 148 21.37 9.54 12.06
CA TRP A 148 22.69 9.58 11.41
C TRP A 148 22.87 10.74 10.40
N GLY A 149 21.78 11.31 9.87
CA GLY A 149 21.83 12.44 8.92
C GLY A 149 21.82 13.83 9.57
N SER A 150 21.69 13.91 10.89
CA SER A 150 21.46 15.17 11.62
C SER A 150 22.58 15.54 12.58
N ASP A 151 23.68 14.79 12.62
CA ASP A 151 24.78 14.97 13.58
C ASP A 151 25.95 15.71 12.90
N PRO A 152 26.17 17.02 13.16
CA PRO A 152 27.19 17.82 12.46
C PRO A 152 28.62 17.32 12.70
N GLN A 153 28.83 16.51 13.74
CA GLN A 153 30.17 16.14 14.20
C GLN A 153 30.77 14.93 13.45
N LEU A 154 29.99 14.21 12.64
CA LEU A 154 30.44 13.04 11.87
C LEU A 154 30.74 13.32 10.38
N SER A 155 30.72 14.59 9.95
CA SER A 155 31.13 14.99 8.59
C SER A 155 32.65 15.06 8.40
N GLN A 156 33.44 14.74 9.42
CA GLN A 156 34.88 14.56 9.23
C GLN A 156 35.18 13.11 8.83
N PRO A 157 36.02 12.87 7.81
CA PRO A 157 36.41 11.51 7.45
C PRO A 157 37.19 10.92 8.62
N ASN A 158 36.64 9.91 9.27
CA ASN A 158 37.33 9.20 10.36
C ASN A 158 38.52 8.40 9.78
N PRO A 159 39.78 8.67 10.19
CA PRO A 159 40.96 7.95 9.69
C PRO A 159 41.08 6.50 10.19
N ALA A 160 40.17 6.01 11.05
CA ALA A 160 40.26 4.70 11.67
C ALA A 160 39.38 3.61 11.03
N LYS A 161 39.47 3.42 9.70
CA LYS A 161 39.14 2.13 9.07
C LYS A 161 40.43 1.40 8.68
N PRO A 162 40.91 0.40 9.46
CA PRO A 162 41.82 -0.58 8.89
C PRO A 162 41.01 -1.53 8.01
N GLY A 163 41.23 -1.45 6.71
CA GLY A 163 40.79 -2.46 5.75
C GLY A 163 39.60 -2.06 4.89
N ALA A 164 39.83 -1.15 3.94
CA ALA A 164 39.30 -1.27 2.58
C ALA A 164 39.76 -0.08 1.73
N GLN A 165 41.06 0.01 1.42
CA GLN A 165 41.50 0.78 0.27
C GLN A 165 42.69 0.06 -0.40
N GLN A 166 42.35 -0.66 -1.46
CA GLN A 166 43.04 -0.68 -2.76
C GLN A 166 44.55 -0.97 -2.77
N ALA A 167 44.90 -2.13 -3.32
CA ALA A 167 46.07 -2.24 -4.17
C ALA A 167 45.72 -3.12 -5.39
N ALA A 168 45.41 -2.46 -6.50
CA ALA A 168 45.57 -3.01 -7.84
C ALA A 168 46.67 -2.19 -8.54
N PRO A 169 47.20 -2.64 -9.68
CA PRO A 169 48.50 -3.30 -9.84
C PRO A 169 49.58 -2.35 -10.35
N SER A 170 50.87 -2.68 -10.21
CA SER A 170 51.89 -2.28 -11.19
C SER A 170 53.18 -3.10 -11.08
N SER A 171 53.61 -3.51 -12.26
CA SER A 171 54.77 -4.25 -12.73
C SER A 171 56.17 -3.66 -12.45
N ALA A 172 57.17 -4.53 -12.68
CA ALA A 172 58.57 -4.30 -13.07
C ALA A 172 59.61 -4.31 -11.95
N GLN A 173 60.35 -5.43 -11.83
CA GLN A 173 61.70 -5.60 -12.38
C GLN A 173 62.04 -7.09 -12.49
#